data_AF-A0A1S3DW17-F1
#
_entry.id   AF-A0A1S3DW17-F1
#
_cell.length_a   1.000
_cell.length_b   1.000
_cell.length_c   1.000
_cell.angle_alpha   90.00
_cell.angle_beta   90.00
_cell.angle_gamma   90.00
#
_symmetry.space_group_name_H-M   'P 1'
#
loop_
_entity.id
_entity.type
_entity.pdbx_description
1 polymer ?
#
loop_
_entity_poly.entity_id
_entity_poly.type
_entity_poly.pdbx_seq_one_letter_code
_entity_poly.pdbx_strand_id
1 'polypeptide(L)'
;MSKPLAKCVKQQPTKFTIHGFLPCNKTNPQPNSCIAHEPLKWEHMKCVSMIDFDNCWSNLNNDVNNINRLQLWTHEWNKHGTCSSMYPKDYYNLAFKINKDKDIKSFLQNKGIQPGGLKQKKSVSMYK
;
A
#
# COMPACT_ATOMS: atom_id res chain seq x y z
N MET A 1 5.67 25.54 -2.83
CA MET A 1 4.62 25.25 -3.83
C MET A 1 4.02 23.89 -3.51
N SER A 2 2.78 23.85 -3.02
CA SER A 2 2.06 22.60 -2.74
C SER A 2 1.76 21.91 -4.06
N LYS A 3 2.24 20.67 -4.26
CA LYS A 3 1.84 19.86 -5.41
C LYS A 3 0.31 19.73 -5.39
N PRO A 4 -0.40 19.94 -6.51
CA PRO A 4 -1.82 19.67 -6.58
C PRO A 4 -2.10 18.24 -6.12
N LEU A 5 -3.16 18.04 -5.34
CA LEU A 5 -3.66 16.69 -5.04
C LEU A 5 -3.91 15.98 -6.36
N ALA A 6 -3.20 14.88 -6.58
CA ALA A 6 -3.36 14.10 -7.80
C ALA A 6 -4.82 13.62 -7.88
N LYS A 7 -5.48 13.96 -8.99
CA LYS A 7 -6.86 13.55 -9.25
C LYS A 7 -6.86 12.04 -9.51
N CYS A 8 -7.72 11.30 -8.81
CA CYS A 8 -7.92 9.89 -9.09
C CYS A 8 -8.45 9.74 -10.52
N VAL A 9 -7.82 8.88 -11.31
CA VAL A 9 -8.23 8.56 -12.68
C VAL A 9 -8.99 7.22 -12.75
N LYS A 10 -8.89 6.39 -11.70
CA LYS A 10 -9.60 5.12 -11.57
C LYS A 10 -10.77 5.21 -10.62
N GLN A 11 -11.74 4.30 -10.80
CA GLN A 11 -12.78 4.06 -9.81
C GLN A 11 -12.13 3.68 -8.48
N GLN A 12 -12.62 4.30 -7.40
CA GLN A 12 -12.11 4.04 -6.07
C GLN A 12 -12.51 2.64 -5.61
N PRO A 13 -11.58 1.83 -5.09
CA PRO A 13 -11.88 0.53 -4.52
C PRO A 13 -12.92 0.67 -3.42
N THR A 14 -13.86 -0.27 -3.36
CA THR A 14 -14.87 -0.32 -2.29
C THR A 14 -14.34 -0.96 -1.00
N LYS A 15 -13.04 -1.30 -0.95
CA LYS A 15 -12.31 -1.92 0.16
C LYS A 15 -11.02 -1.13 0.44
N PHE A 16 -10.46 -1.29 1.63
CA PHE A 16 -9.17 -0.70 1.97
C PHE A 16 -8.04 -1.32 1.14
N THR A 17 -7.19 -0.47 0.60
CA THR A 17 -5.99 -0.84 -0.17
C THR A 17 -4.74 -0.31 0.52
N ILE A 18 -3.60 -0.87 0.17
CA ILE A 18 -2.29 -0.49 0.67
C ILE A 18 -1.93 0.87 0.07
N HIS A 19 -1.57 1.82 0.93
CA HIS A 19 -0.87 3.03 0.53
C HIS A 19 0.65 2.80 0.51
N GLY A 20 1.17 2.24 1.60
CA GLY A 20 2.58 1.97 1.84
C GLY A 20 2.80 0.80 2.79
N PHE A 21 3.97 0.16 2.72
CA PHE A 21 4.45 -0.81 3.73
C PHE A 21 5.80 -0.35 4.28
N LEU A 22 5.79 0.35 5.42
CA LEU A 22 6.93 1.14 5.87
C LEU A 22 7.60 0.49 7.09
N PRO A 23 8.87 0.09 7.01
CA PRO A 23 9.69 -0.15 8.19
C PRO A 23 9.78 1.12 9.03
N CYS A 24 9.59 0.97 10.35
CA CYS A 24 9.63 2.08 11.29
C CYS A 24 10.57 1.77 12.47
N ASN A 25 11.21 2.80 13.00
CA ASN A 25 11.97 2.75 14.25
C ASN A 25 11.19 3.44 15.38
N LYS A 26 11.65 3.28 16.63
CA LYS A 26 11.02 3.91 17.81
C LYS A 26 11.35 5.40 17.95
N THR A 27 12.16 5.96 17.06
CA THR A 27 12.68 7.33 17.13
C THR A 27 12.36 8.09 15.85
N ASN A 28 12.58 9.40 15.83
CA ASN A 28 12.57 10.17 14.59
C ASN A 28 14.01 10.55 14.22
N PRO A 29 14.36 10.65 12.94
CA PRO A 29 13.50 10.40 11.77
C PRO A 29 13.28 8.91 11.48
N GLN A 30 12.17 8.61 10.79
CA GLN A 30 11.89 7.27 10.27
C GLN A 30 12.86 6.92 9.13
N PRO A 31 13.26 5.64 9.00
CA PRO A 31 14.16 5.23 7.95
C PRO A 31 13.50 5.41 6.58
N ASN A 32 14.25 5.96 5.64
CA ASN A 32 13.83 6.12 4.27
C ASN A 32 15.03 6.12 3.33
N SER A 33 14.81 5.76 2.07
CA SER A 33 15.81 5.83 1.00
C SER A 33 17.14 5.13 1.35
N CYS A 34 17.05 3.97 2.00
CA CYS A 34 18.22 3.21 2.43
C CYS A 34 18.97 2.60 1.23
N ILE A 35 20.21 2.17 1.46
CA ILE A 35 20.93 1.37 0.47
C ILE A 35 20.24 0.02 0.38
N ALA A 36 19.68 -0.29 -0.79
CA ALA A 36 19.00 -1.55 -1.02
C ALA A 36 20.01 -2.70 -0.99
N HIS A 37 19.66 -3.80 -0.31
CA HIS A 37 20.42 -5.05 -0.43
C HIS A 37 20.40 -5.57 -1.87
N GLU A 38 19.27 -5.42 -2.56
CA GLU A 38 19.11 -5.70 -3.99
C GLU A 38 18.32 -4.58 -4.69
N PRO A 39 18.71 -4.16 -5.89
CA PRO A 39 17.93 -3.21 -6.67
C PRO A 39 16.60 -3.81 -7.13
N LEU A 40 15.56 -2.99 -7.21
CA LEU A 40 14.30 -3.38 -7.85
C LEU A 40 14.51 -3.50 -9.36
N LYS A 41 14.41 -4.73 -9.85
CA LYS A 41 14.41 -5.08 -11.26
C LYS A 41 13.08 -5.72 -11.62
N TRP A 42 12.26 -5.02 -12.38
CA TRP A 42 10.91 -5.49 -12.72
C TRP A 42 10.94 -6.78 -13.55
N GLU A 43 12.02 -7.07 -14.30
CA GLU A 43 12.18 -8.35 -14.98
C GLU A 43 12.26 -9.55 -14.02
N HIS A 44 12.66 -9.34 -12.76
CA HIS A 44 12.73 -10.36 -11.70
C HIS A 44 11.42 -10.45 -10.89
N MET A 45 10.45 -9.56 -11.16
CA MET A 45 9.17 -9.49 -10.44
C MET A 45 8.07 -10.36 -11.06
N LYS A 46 8.38 -11.18 -12.08
CA LYS A 46 7.40 -12.01 -12.81
C LYS A 46 6.59 -12.97 -11.93
N CYS A 47 7.16 -13.40 -10.80
CA CYS A 47 6.49 -14.29 -9.84
C CYS A 47 5.59 -13.56 -8.85
N VAL A 48 5.58 -12.22 -8.86
CA VAL A 48 4.70 -11.42 -8.02
C VAL A 48 3.46 -11.05 -8.82
N SER A 49 2.28 -11.34 -8.28
CA SER A 49 1.01 -11.18 -8.97
C SER A 49 0.73 -9.71 -9.29
N MET A 50 0.67 -9.38 -10.58
CA MET A 50 0.29 -8.04 -11.04
C MET A 50 -1.19 -7.72 -10.72
N ILE A 51 -2.01 -8.76 -10.59
CA ILE A 51 -3.40 -8.64 -10.11
C ILE A 51 -3.41 -8.22 -8.63
N ASP A 52 -2.47 -8.71 -7.82
CA ASP A 52 -2.36 -8.29 -6.42
C ASP A 52 -1.88 -6.85 -6.30
N PHE A 53 -0.95 -6.42 -7.15
CA PHE A 53 -0.58 -5.01 -7.25
C PHE A 53 -1.81 -4.13 -7.53
N ASP A 54 -2.64 -4.50 -8.51
CA ASP A 54 -3.85 -3.71 -8.83
C ASP A 54 -4.92 -3.76 -7.74
N ASN A 55 -5.11 -4.91 -7.09
CA ASN A 55 -6.23 -5.13 -6.16
C ASN A 55 -5.91 -4.81 -4.69
N CYS A 56 -4.66 -5.01 -4.29
CA CYS A 56 -4.21 -4.80 -2.91
C CYS A 56 -3.51 -3.46 -2.76
N TRP A 57 -2.77 -2.97 -3.78
CA TRP A 57 -1.99 -1.74 -3.73
C TRP A 57 -2.32 -0.81 -4.91
N SER A 58 -3.62 -0.57 -5.13
CA SER A 58 -4.13 0.11 -6.32
C SER A 58 -3.51 1.49 -6.56
N ASN A 59 -2.87 1.68 -7.71
CA ASN A 59 -2.48 3.01 -8.18
C ASN A 59 -3.70 3.75 -8.74
N LEU A 60 -4.26 4.66 -7.94
CA LEU A 60 -5.45 5.45 -8.30
C LEU A 60 -5.17 6.63 -9.23
N ASN A 61 -3.90 7.02 -9.38
CA ASN A 61 -3.50 8.20 -10.14
C ASN A 61 -3.12 7.88 -11.59
N ASN A 62 -2.94 6.60 -11.94
CA ASN A 62 -2.60 6.16 -13.29
C ASN A 62 -3.50 5.00 -13.75
N ASP A 63 -3.87 4.98 -15.04
CA ASP A 63 -4.52 3.85 -15.70
C ASP A 63 -3.62 2.59 -15.71
N VAL A 64 -4.21 1.38 -15.74
CA VAL A 64 -3.48 0.11 -15.94
C VAL A 64 -2.76 0.04 -17.30
N ASN A 65 -3.24 0.79 -18.29
CA ASN A 65 -2.63 0.87 -19.63
C ASN A 65 -1.56 1.97 -19.74
N ASN A 66 -1.29 2.70 -18.66
CA ASN A 66 -0.32 3.78 -18.66
C ASN A 66 1.10 3.23 -18.43
N ILE A 67 2.08 3.73 -19.19
CA ILE A 67 3.51 3.42 -19.01
C ILE A 67 4.00 3.69 -17.58
N ASN A 68 3.37 4.62 -16.86
CA ASN A 68 3.70 4.99 -15.48
C ASN A 68 2.95 4.16 -14.43
N ARG A 69 2.33 3.03 -14.79
CA ARG A 69 1.61 2.16 -13.84
C ARG A 69 2.47 1.75 -12.63
N LEU A 70 3.72 1.40 -12.89
CA LEU A 70 4.69 0.91 -11.90
C LEU A 70 5.26 2.01 -10.98
N GLN A 71 4.99 3.28 -11.28
CA GLN A 71 5.67 4.41 -10.66
C GLN A 71 5.38 4.52 -9.16
N LEU A 72 4.13 4.22 -8.75
CA LEU A 72 3.75 4.16 -7.33
C LEU A 72 4.58 3.11 -6.59
N TRP A 73 4.58 1.87 -7.07
CA TRP A 73 5.27 0.77 -6.40
C TRP A 73 6.78 0.96 -6.41
N THR A 74 7.33 1.45 -7.52
CA THR A 74 8.76 1.81 -7.61
C THR A 74 9.14 2.88 -6.59
N HIS A 75 8.29 3.91 -6.41
CA HIS A 75 8.50 4.95 -5.39
C HIS A 75 8.49 4.36 -3.98
N GLU A 76 7.48 3.55 -3.66
CA GLU A 76 7.32 2.92 -2.35
C GLU A 76 8.47 1.97 -2.03
N TRP A 77 8.94 1.19 -3.01
CA TRP A 77 10.15 0.39 -2.83
C TRP A 77 11.38 1.26 -2.54
N ASN A 78 11.68 2.21 -3.43
CA ASN A 78 12.90 3.02 -3.31
C ASN A 78 12.96 3.80 -2.00
N LYS A 79 11.81 4.34 -1.57
CA LYS A 79 11.71 5.18 -0.37
C LYS A 79 11.57 4.36 0.92
N HIS A 80 10.87 3.23 0.90
CA HIS A 80 10.51 2.49 2.11
C HIS A 80 10.98 1.03 2.08
N GLY A 81 10.75 0.33 0.98
CA GLY A 81 11.16 -1.07 0.83
C GLY A 81 12.66 -1.31 0.98
N THR A 82 13.50 -0.39 0.52
CA THR A 82 14.96 -0.45 0.69
C THR A 82 15.42 -0.50 2.14
N CYS A 83 14.59 -0.02 3.08
CA CYS A 83 14.87 -0.04 4.52
C CYS A 83 14.36 -1.31 5.23
N SER A 84 13.77 -2.26 4.51
CA SER A 84 13.18 -3.49 5.10
C SER A 84 14.17 -4.65 5.24
N SER A 85 15.36 -4.55 4.64
CA SER A 85 16.32 -5.65 4.47
C SER A 85 15.76 -6.87 3.71
N MET A 86 14.61 -6.75 3.06
CA MET A 86 13.99 -7.82 2.25
C MET A 86 14.43 -7.73 0.79
N TYR A 87 14.27 -8.82 0.05
CA TYR A 87 14.26 -8.75 -1.40
C TYR A 87 12.95 -8.10 -1.89
N PRO A 88 12.93 -7.39 -3.04
CA PRO A 88 11.73 -6.72 -3.53
C PRO A 88 10.49 -7.63 -3.60
N LYS A 89 10.66 -8.85 -4.12
CA LYS A 89 9.57 -9.82 -4.22
C LYS A 89 8.92 -10.15 -2.87
N ASP A 90 9.72 -10.30 -1.83
CA ASP A 90 9.27 -10.73 -0.50
C ASP A 90 8.57 -9.59 0.22
N TYR A 91 9.09 -8.37 0.04
CA TYR A 91 8.46 -7.13 0.51
C TYR A 91 7.03 -6.96 -0.02
N TYR A 92 6.83 -7.09 -1.34
CA TYR A 92 5.49 -6.94 -1.93
C TYR A 92 4.57 -8.09 -1.56
N ASN A 93 5.05 -9.35 -1.60
CA ASN A 93 4.24 -10.51 -1.23
C ASN A 93 3.78 -10.45 0.22
N LEU A 94 4.64 -10.00 1.14
CA LEU A 94 4.26 -9.80 2.54
C LEU A 94 3.20 -8.70 2.67
N ALA A 95 3.37 -7.57 1.99
CA ALA A 95 2.38 -6.50 2.00
C ALA A 95 1.01 -6.97 1.49
N PHE A 96 0.97 -7.74 0.40
CA PHE A 96 -0.26 -8.32 -0.14
C PHE A 96 -0.88 -9.34 0.80
N LYS A 97 -0.08 -10.21 1.41
CA LYS A 97 -0.55 -11.16 2.42
C LYS A 97 -1.24 -10.43 3.57
N ILE A 98 -0.60 -9.41 4.13
CA ILE A 98 -1.17 -8.61 5.23
C ILE A 98 -2.49 -7.95 4.80
N ASN A 99 -2.57 -7.37 3.60
CA ASN A 99 -3.82 -6.74 3.13
C ASN A 99 -4.96 -7.77 2.95
N LYS A 100 -4.65 -8.95 2.42
CA LYS A 100 -5.63 -10.04 2.25
C LYS A 100 -6.10 -10.61 3.59
N ASP A 101 -5.18 -10.76 4.55
CA ASP A 101 -5.47 -11.28 5.89
C ASP A 101 -6.27 -10.28 6.76
N LYS A 102 -6.25 -8.98 6.39
CA LYS A 102 -6.91 -7.90 7.15
C LYS A 102 -8.06 -7.31 6.35
N ASP A 103 -9.22 -7.95 6.41
CA ASP A 103 -10.47 -7.36 5.91
C ASP A 103 -11.01 -6.26 6.86
N ILE A 104 -10.36 -5.09 6.80
CA ILE A 104 -10.70 -3.92 7.63
C ILE A 104 -12.14 -3.47 7.37
N LYS A 105 -12.62 -3.58 6.13
CA LYS A 105 -13.98 -3.16 5.77
C LYS A 105 -15.00 -4.03 6.50
N SER A 106 -14.90 -5.35 6.37
CA SER A 106 -15.82 -6.27 7.05
C SER A 106 -15.72 -6.14 8.56
N PHE A 107 -14.50 -5.97 9.08
CA PHE A 107 -14.31 -5.72 10.50
C PHE A 107 -15.07 -4.48 11.00
N LEU A 108 -14.99 -3.36 10.29
CA LEU A 108 -15.72 -2.14 10.63
C LEU A 108 -17.24 -2.32 10.48
N GLN A 109 -17.69 -2.97 9.41
CA GLN A 109 -19.11 -3.24 9.16
C GLN A 109 -19.72 -4.12 10.26
N ASN A 110 -19.00 -5.14 10.72
CA ASN A 110 -19.40 -5.99 11.84
C ASN A 110 -19.49 -5.23 13.18
N LYS A 111 -18.89 -4.05 13.27
CA LYS A 111 -19.02 -3.12 14.40
C LYS A 111 -20.06 -2.03 14.18
N GLY A 112 -20.86 -2.12 13.11
CA GLY A 112 -21.88 -1.14 12.76
C GLY A 112 -21.32 0.15 12.17
N ILE A 113 -20.06 0.15 11.72
CA ILE A 113 -19.42 1.31 11.08
C ILE A 113 -19.47 1.12 9.57
N GLN A 114 -20.23 1.98 8.91
CA GLN A 114 -20.44 1.94 7.46
C GLN A 114 -20.08 3.29 6.81
N PRO A 115 -19.57 3.29 5.57
CA PRO A 115 -19.40 4.52 4.80
C PRO A 115 -20.72 5.30 4.70
N GLY A 116 -20.66 6.63 4.86
CA GLY A 116 -21.85 7.50 4.75
C GLY A 116 -22.70 7.65 6.01
N GLY A 117 -22.32 7.05 7.14
CA GLY A 117 -23.04 7.20 8.41
C GLY A 117 -22.83 8.56 9.11
N LEU A 118 -23.88 9.09 9.76
CA LEU A 118 -23.88 10.36 10.50
C LEU A 118 -23.27 10.32 11.91
N LYS A 119 -22.80 9.17 12.40
CA LYS A 119 -22.37 9.02 13.80
C LYS A 119 -20.84 8.89 13.94
N GLN A 120 -20.24 9.85 14.63
CA GLN A 120 -18.82 9.82 15.02
C GLN A 120 -18.59 9.25 16.43
N LYS A 121 -17.43 8.58 16.55
CA LYS A 121 -16.66 8.17 17.74
C LYS A 121 -17.30 7.15 18.69
N LYS A 122 -17.23 5.87 18.30
CA LYS A 122 -16.78 4.82 19.24
C LYS A 122 -15.36 4.43 18.84
N SER A 123 -14.44 4.42 19.80
CA SER A 123 -13.09 3.89 19.61
C SER A 123 -13.17 2.43 19.17
N VAL A 124 -12.51 2.11 18.07
CA VAL A 124 -12.45 0.75 17.54
C VAL A 124 -11.09 0.17 17.92
N SER A 125 -11.05 -0.84 18.79
CA SER A 125 -9.84 -1.63 19.00
C SER A 125 -9.84 -2.82 18.04
N MET A 126 -8.80 -2.92 17.20
CA MET A 126 -8.56 -4.08 16.33
C MET A 126 -7.89 -5.25 17.05
N TYR A 127 -7.40 -5.03 18.28
CA TYR A 127 -6.68 -6.03 19.06
C TYR A 127 -7.35 -6.15 20.45
N LYS A 128 -7.55 -7.40 20.90
CA LYS A 128 -7.75 -7.71 22.31
C LYS A 128 -6.38 -7.92 22.95
#